data_AF-A0A350XWS8-F1
#
_entry.id   AF-A0A350XWS8-F1
#
_cell.length_a   1.000
_cell.length_b   1.000
_cell.length_c   1.000
_cell.angle_alpha   90.00
_cell.angle_beta   90.00
_cell.angle_gamma   90.00
#
_symmetry.space_group_name_H-M   'P 1'
#
loop_
_entity.id
_entity.type
_entity.pdbx_description
1 polymer ?
#
loop_
_entity_poly.entity_id
_entity_poly.type
_entity_poly.pdbx_seq_one_letter_code
_entity_poly.pdbx_strand_id
1 'polypeptide(L)'
;MSKVSEKQQNKRINILDSAYELFIEKSFNNTSIDDVVKSAGIAKGTFYLYFKDKHDLMERIIIRKGALILRYVLEELQKKKEQCKLSFSEQMLFITEKIVDYLEEHKEIITLMGKNFSSCLSYFNTIEDSELKSMLNDLVSENINNGFSEQETLKS
;
A
#
# COMPACT_ATOMS: atom_id res chain seq x y z
N MET A 1 4.97 22.25 -10.89
CA MET A 1 5.13 21.96 -9.45
C MET A 1 6.38 22.68 -8.95
N SER A 2 6.36 23.30 -7.76
CA SER A 2 7.44 24.20 -7.30
C SER A 2 8.56 23.43 -6.58
N LYS A 3 9.80 23.95 -6.59
CA LYS A 3 10.95 23.35 -5.85
C LYS A 3 10.69 23.15 -4.35
N VAL A 4 9.73 23.89 -3.78
CA VAL A 4 9.32 23.79 -2.37
C VAL A 4 8.47 22.55 -2.12
N SER A 5 7.56 22.17 -3.03
CA SER A 5 6.73 20.97 -2.88
C SER A 5 7.54 19.68 -2.99
N GLU A 6 8.53 19.67 -3.87
CA GLU A 6 9.44 18.52 -4.08
C GLU A 6 10.30 18.26 -2.83
N LYS A 7 10.86 19.33 -2.22
CA LYS A 7 11.64 19.22 -0.98
C LYS A 7 10.79 18.71 0.20
N GLN A 8 9.52 19.11 0.27
CA GLN A 8 8.58 18.62 1.29
C GLN A 8 8.22 17.15 1.08
N GLN A 9 7.98 16.72 -0.16
CA GLN A 9 7.73 15.32 -0.51
C GLN A 9 8.94 14.43 -0.17
N ASN A 10 10.15 14.85 -0.53
CA ASN A 10 11.37 14.09 -0.21
C ASN A 10 11.57 13.92 1.30
N LYS A 11 11.26 14.95 2.09
CA LYS A 11 11.30 14.84 3.56
C LYS A 11 10.27 13.85 4.09
N ARG A 12 9.02 13.93 3.60
CA ARG A 12 7.97 12.99 4.00
C ARG A 12 8.35 11.55 3.70
N ILE A 13 8.90 11.30 2.51
CA ILE A 13 9.36 9.97 2.08
C ILE A 13 10.50 9.48 3.00
N ASN A 14 11.50 10.32 3.26
CA ASN A 14 12.63 9.96 4.13
C ASN A 14 12.18 9.57 5.56
N ILE A 15 11.18 10.28 6.11
CA ILE A 15 10.60 9.93 7.41
C ILE A 15 9.91 8.55 7.36
N LEU A 16 9.14 8.28 6.30
CA LEU A 16 8.47 6.98 6.12
C LEU A 16 9.46 5.83 5.98
N ASP A 17 10.53 6.02 5.22
CA ASP A 17 11.57 5.01 5.00
C ASP A 17 12.33 4.72 6.31
N SER A 18 12.77 5.77 7.01
CA SER A 18 13.45 5.64 8.30
C SER A 18 12.57 4.94 9.35
N ALA A 19 11.28 5.29 9.40
CA ALA A 19 10.35 4.67 10.32
C ALA A 19 10.07 3.20 9.97
N TYR A 20 9.95 2.89 8.68
CA TYR A 20 9.77 1.51 8.21
C TYR A 20 10.93 0.61 8.64
N GLU A 21 12.17 1.05 8.42
CA GLU A 21 13.38 0.31 8.85
C GLU A 21 13.37 0.07 10.37
N LEU A 22 13.12 1.11 11.16
CA LEU A 22 13.05 1.00 12.62
C LEU A 22 11.92 0.08 13.09
N PHE A 23 10.76 0.09 12.42
CA PHE A 23 9.64 -0.78 12.78
C PHE A 23 9.92 -2.24 12.47
N ILE A 24 10.72 -2.53 11.46
CA ILE A 24 11.19 -3.89 11.16
C ILE A 24 12.25 -4.33 12.18
N GLU A 25 13.22 -3.47 12.46
CA GLU A 25 14.36 -3.80 13.33
C GLU A 25 13.94 -3.94 14.80
N LYS A 26 13.14 -2.99 15.32
CA LYS A 26 12.86 -2.85 16.76
C LYS A 26 11.41 -3.12 17.13
N SER A 27 10.53 -3.38 16.16
CA SER A 27 9.07 -3.39 16.28
C SER A 27 8.44 -2.01 16.52
N PHE A 28 7.19 -1.85 16.09
CA PHE A 28 6.41 -0.62 16.30
C PHE A 28 6.35 -0.15 17.76
N ASN A 29 6.21 -1.08 18.72
CA ASN A 29 6.01 -0.73 20.12
C ASN A 29 7.27 -0.14 20.77
N ASN A 30 8.45 -0.63 20.38
CA ASN A 30 9.72 -0.19 20.97
C ASN A 30 10.36 0.99 20.21
N THR A 31 9.79 1.42 19.08
CA THR A 31 10.24 2.59 18.35
C THR A 31 9.50 3.84 18.81
N SER A 32 10.23 4.88 19.21
CA SER A 32 9.68 6.19 19.56
C SER A 32 9.73 7.17 18.39
N ILE A 33 8.98 8.28 18.48
CA ILE A 33 9.10 9.39 17.50
C ILE A 33 10.53 9.97 17.53
N ASP A 34 11.17 10.00 18.70
CA ASP A 34 12.53 10.51 18.84
C ASP A 34 13.56 9.63 18.10
N ASP A 35 13.37 8.31 18.08
CA ASP A 35 14.19 7.39 17.27
C ASP A 35 14.02 7.67 15.78
N VAL A 36 12.77 7.85 15.32
CA VAL A 36 12.45 8.12 13.91
C VAL A 36 13.08 9.42 13.44
N VAL A 37 12.91 10.51 14.19
CA VAL A 37 13.45 11.82 13.78
C VAL A 37 14.97 11.86 13.83
N LYS A 38 15.58 11.13 14.76
CA LYS A 38 17.04 10.95 14.82
C LYS A 38 17.53 10.15 13.60
N SER A 39 16.87 9.05 13.25
CA SER A 39 17.21 8.24 12.08
C SER A 39 17.03 9.02 10.77
N ALA A 40 15.94 9.78 10.64
CA ALA A 40 15.65 10.59 9.46
C ALA A 40 16.46 11.90 9.37
N GLY A 41 17.26 12.23 10.40
CA GLY A 41 18.05 13.46 10.43
C GLY A 41 17.22 14.75 10.46
N ILE A 42 16.07 14.75 11.13
CA ILE A 42 15.16 15.90 11.20
C ILE A 42 14.88 16.32 12.65
N ALA A 43 14.40 17.57 12.83
CA ALA A 43 13.92 18.03 14.12
C ALA A 43 12.52 17.47 14.43
N LYS A 44 12.21 17.25 15.72
CA LYS A 44 10.90 16.75 16.18
C LYS A 44 9.72 17.62 15.70
N GLY A 45 9.87 18.94 15.70
CA GLY A 45 8.84 19.84 15.15
C GLY A 45 8.57 19.62 13.66
N THR A 46 9.57 19.18 12.89
CA THR A 46 9.40 18.86 11.46
C THR A 46 8.56 17.60 11.26
N PHE A 47 8.66 16.60 12.15
CA PHE A 47 7.82 15.40 12.09
C PHE A 47 6.33 15.76 12.14
N TYR A 48 5.95 16.61 13.09
CA TYR A 48 4.56 17.03 13.29
C TYR A 48 3.98 17.90 12.17
N LEU A 49 4.80 18.35 11.22
CA LEU A 49 4.32 18.98 9.99
C LEU A 49 3.77 17.96 8.97
N TYR A 50 4.18 16.68 9.09
CA TYR A 50 3.81 15.63 8.13
C TYR A 50 2.92 14.54 8.74
N PHE A 51 3.09 14.24 10.04
CA PHE A 51 2.40 13.14 10.72
C PHE A 51 1.87 13.60 12.08
N LYS A 52 0.66 13.18 12.41
CA LYS A 52 0.02 13.53 13.70
C LYS A 52 0.70 12.82 14.87
N ASP A 53 0.98 11.54 14.68
CA ASP A 53 1.58 10.68 15.70
C ASP A 53 2.22 9.44 15.05
N LYS A 54 2.68 8.50 15.88
CA LYS A 54 3.31 7.25 15.44
C LYS A 54 2.33 6.32 14.71
N HIS A 55 1.04 6.36 15.05
CA HIS A 55 0.02 5.52 14.41
C HIS A 55 -0.31 6.03 13.01
N ASP A 56 -0.48 7.35 12.82
CA ASP A 56 -0.62 7.97 11.49
C ASP A 56 0.59 7.63 10.62
N LEU A 57 1.82 7.70 11.16
CA LEU A 57 3.02 7.28 10.43
C LEU A 57 2.95 5.81 9.97
N MET A 58 2.54 4.90 10.86
CA MET A 58 2.38 3.48 10.53
C MET A 58 1.31 3.25 9.45
N GLU A 59 0.15 3.91 9.59
CA GLU A 59 -0.92 3.84 8.61
C GLU A 59 -0.44 4.29 7.23
N ARG A 60 0.30 5.40 7.14
CA ARG A 60 0.88 5.89 5.88
C ARG A 60 1.91 4.92 5.28
N ILE A 61 2.67 4.20 6.10
CA ILE A 61 3.60 3.16 5.63
C ILE A 61 2.81 1.99 5.04
N ILE A 62 1.79 1.51 5.74
CA ILE A 62 0.96 0.37 5.29
C ILE A 62 0.25 0.71 4.00
N ILE A 63 -0.37 1.89 3.91
CA ILE A 63 -0.98 2.41 2.69
C ILE A 63 0.02 2.38 1.53
N ARG A 64 1.24 2.91 1.74
CA ARG A 64 2.27 2.92 0.70
C ARG A 64 2.67 1.50 0.27
N LYS A 65 2.78 0.55 1.20
CA LYS A 65 3.14 -0.85 0.89
C LYS A 65 1.98 -1.60 0.21
N GLY A 66 0.75 -1.39 0.66
CA GLY A 66 -0.46 -1.92 0.02
C GLY A 66 -0.58 -1.46 -1.44
N ALA A 67 -0.28 -0.19 -1.71
CA ALA A 67 -0.21 0.34 -3.07
C ALA A 67 0.78 -0.40 -3.97
N LEU A 68 1.96 -0.77 -3.43
CA LEU A 68 2.98 -1.51 -4.19
C LEU A 68 2.51 -2.92 -4.53
N ILE A 69 1.89 -3.62 -3.57
CA ILE A 69 1.31 -4.95 -3.79
C ILE A 69 0.23 -4.86 -4.87
N LEU A 70 -0.71 -3.91 -4.73
CA LEU A 70 -1.80 -3.74 -5.67
C LEU A 70 -1.27 -3.46 -7.08
N ARG A 71 -0.30 -2.55 -7.20
CA ARG A 71 0.35 -2.23 -8.48
C ARG A 71 0.96 -3.46 -9.13
N TYR A 72 1.80 -4.18 -8.38
CA TYR A 72 2.44 -5.40 -8.85
C TYR A 72 1.41 -6.42 -9.37
N VAL A 73 0.36 -6.68 -8.59
CA VAL A 73 -0.65 -7.68 -8.94
C VAL A 73 -1.45 -7.29 -10.17
N LEU A 74 -1.85 -6.01 -10.28
CA LEU A 74 -2.61 -5.52 -11.44
C LEU A 74 -1.76 -5.54 -12.71
N GLU A 75 -0.48 -5.17 -12.63
CA GLU A 75 0.46 -5.25 -13.75
C GLU A 75 0.69 -6.70 -14.21
N GLU A 76 0.88 -7.64 -13.27
CA GLU A 76 1.03 -9.06 -13.60
C GLU A 76 -0.24 -9.65 -14.21
N LEU A 77 -1.41 -9.26 -13.69
CA LEU A 77 -2.69 -9.69 -14.25
C LEU A 77 -2.88 -9.17 -15.67
N GLN A 78 -2.53 -7.91 -15.93
CA GLN A 78 -2.60 -7.32 -17.26
C GLN A 78 -1.71 -8.08 -18.25
N LYS A 79 -0.44 -8.35 -17.88
CA LYS A 79 0.48 -9.16 -18.70
C LYS A 79 -0.08 -10.57 -18.97
N LYS A 80 -0.74 -11.18 -17.99
CA LYS A 80 -1.37 -12.49 -18.17
C LYS A 80 -2.54 -12.43 -19.15
N LYS A 81 -3.36 -11.38 -19.07
CA LYS A 81 -4.51 -11.16 -19.97
C LYS A 81 -4.09 -10.92 -21.42
N GLU A 82 -2.91 -10.37 -21.68
CA GLU A 82 -2.36 -10.24 -23.03
C GLU A 82 -2.06 -11.59 -23.70
N GLN A 83 -1.85 -12.64 -22.90
CA GLN A 83 -1.49 -13.98 -23.38
C GLN A 83 -2.70 -14.90 -23.53
N CYS A 84 -3.70 -14.75 -22.66
CA CYS A 84 -4.89 -15.59 -22.67
C CYS A 84 -6.09 -14.88 -22.03
N LYS A 85 -7.30 -15.22 -22.51
CA LYS A 85 -8.54 -14.80 -21.86
C LYS A 85 -8.70 -15.56 -20.53
N LEU A 86 -9.01 -14.84 -19.46
CA LEU A 86 -9.24 -15.40 -18.13
C LEU A 86 -10.69 -15.17 -17.69
N SER A 87 -11.33 -16.22 -17.16
CA SER A 87 -12.56 -16.10 -16.38
C SER A 87 -12.31 -15.37 -15.06
N PHE A 88 -13.35 -14.85 -14.42
CA PHE A 88 -13.22 -14.17 -13.13
C PHE A 88 -12.55 -15.05 -12.06
N SER A 89 -12.93 -16.32 -11.95
CA SER A 89 -12.31 -17.24 -11.00
C SER A 89 -10.83 -17.46 -11.27
N GLU A 90 -10.41 -17.53 -12.54
CA GLU A 90 -8.99 -17.60 -12.91
C GLU A 90 -8.25 -16.30 -12.62
N GLN A 91 -8.89 -15.14 -12.83
CA GLN A 91 -8.33 -13.83 -12.44
C GLN A 91 -8.13 -13.77 -10.92
N MET A 92 -9.11 -14.19 -10.13
CA MET A 92 -9.02 -14.19 -8.66
C MET A 92 -7.97 -15.17 -8.13
N LEU A 93 -7.88 -16.37 -8.73
CA LEU A 93 -6.85 -17.33 -8.39
C LEU A 93 -5.46 -16.74 -8.68
N PHE A 94 -5.26 -16.19 -9.87
CA PHE A 94 -4.00 -15.57 -10.26
C PHE A 94 -3.62 -14.37 -9.38
N ILE A 95 -4.58 -13.49 -9.07
CA ILE A 95 -4.40 -12.37 -8.14
C ILE A 95 -3.94 -12.88 -6.78
N THR A 96 -4.59 -13.92 -6.26
CA THR A 96 -4.27 -14.51 -4.95
C THR A 96 -2.86 -15.11 -4.97
N GLU A 97 -2.51 -15.87 -6.01
CA GLU A 97 -1.15 -16.40 -6.21
C GLU A 97 -0.11 -15.28 -6.22
N LYS A 98 -0.35 -14.20 -6.98
CA LYS A 98 0.60 -13.08 -7.06
C LYS A 98 0.73 -12.30 -5.76
N ILE A 99 -0.35 -12.14 -4.99
CA ILE A 99 -0.28 -11.56 -3.65
C ILE A 99 0.61 -12.42 -2.75
N VAL A 100 0.44 -13.74 -2.79
CA VAL A 100 1.26 -14.68 -2.00
C VAL A 100 2.73 -14.61 -2.42
N ASP A 101 3.02 -14.68 -3.72
CA ASP A 101 4.39 -14.56 -4.27
C ASP A 101 5.08 -13.28 -3.76
N TYR A 102 4.41 -12.14 -3.85
CA TYR A 102 4.95 -10.86 -3.38
C TYR A 102 5.21 -10.84 -1.87
N LEU A 103 4.30 -11.40 -1.08
CA LEU A 103 4.44 -11.44 0.37
C LEU A 103 5.53 -12.43 0.82
N GLU A 104 5.75 -13.51 0.08
CA GLU A 104 6.86 -14.44 0.32
C GLU A 104 8.22 -13.78 0.09
N GLU A 105 8.33 -12.93 -0.93
CA GLU A 105 9.54 -12.13 -1.22
C GLU A 105 9.76 -10.99 -0.22
N HIS A 106 8.69 -10.52 0.45
CA HIS A 106 8.71 -9.36 1.34
C HIS A 106 8.07 -9.64 2.71
N LYS A 107 8.61 -10.63 3.44
CA LYS A 107 8.06 -11.14 4.72
C LYS A 107 7.94 -10.08 5.82
N GLU A 108 8.73 -9.01 5.76
CA GLU A 108 8.66 -7.90 6.70
C GLU A 108 7.29 -7.20 6.64
N ILE A 109 6.68 -7.16 5.45
CA ILE A 109 5.35 -6.59 5.24
C ILE A 109 4.29 -7.39 5.99
N ILE A 110 4.39 -8.73 6.00
CA ILE A 110 3.47 -9.61 6.74
C ILE A 110 3.48 -9.23 8.23
N THR A 111 4.66 -9.02 8.80
CA THR A 111 4.83 -8.66 10.21
C THR A 111 4.22 -7.30 10.54
N LEU A 112 4.32 -6.34 9.61
CA LEU A 112 3.73 -5.00 9.75
C LEU A 112 2.21 -4.99 9.58
N MET A 113 1.71 -5.75 8.59
CA MET A 113 0.29 -5.83 8.27
C MET A 113 -0.51 -6.63 9.29
N GLY A 114 0.05 -7.68 9.89
CA GLY A 114 -0.67 -8.53 10.85
C GLY A 114 -1.29 -7.76 12.04
N LYS A 115 -0.70 -6.63 12.43
CA LYS A 115 -1.21 -5.77 13.52
C LYS A 115 -2.12 -4.63 13.06
N ASN A 116 -2.19 -4.37 11.76
CA ASN A 116 -2.81 -3.17 11.18
C ASN A 116 -3.53 -3.45 9.85
N PHE A 117 -3.99 -4.69 9.64
CA PHE A 117 -4.53 -5.14 8.35
C PHE A 117 -5.75 -4.33 7.91
N SER A 118 -6.59 -3.90 8.86
CA SER A 118 -7.74 -3.03 8.58
C SER A 118 -7.34 -1.70 7.91
N SER A 119 -6.21 -1.10 8.32
CA SER A 119 -5.66 0.11 7.69
C SER A 119 -5.14 -0.14 6.28
N CYS A 120 -4.78 -1.39 5.93
CA CYS A 120 -4.47 -1.76 4.56
C CYS A 120 -5.74 -1.80 3.70
N LEU A 121 -6.87 -2.26 4.24
CA LEU A 121 -8.13 -2.34 3.50
C LEU A 121 -8.76 -0.96 3.27
N SER A 122 -8.60 -0.01 4.21
CA SER A 122 -9.06 1.38 4.03
C SER A 122 -8.34 2.10 2.87
N TYR A 123 -7.15 1.63 2.48
CA TYR A 123 -6.45 2.14 1.30
C TYR A 123 -7.28 2.00 0.02
N PHE A 124 -8.00 0.88 -0.16
CA PHE A 124 -8.78 0.64 -1.39
C PHE A 124 -9.86 1.71 -1.60
N ASN A 125 -10.39 2.27 -0.52
CA ASN A 125 -11.37 3.36 -0.57
C ASN A 125 -10.74 4.76 -0.72
N THR A 126 -9.42 4.87 -0.55
CA THR A 126 -8.68 6.14 -0.48
C THR A 126 -7.52 6.21 -1.49
N ILE A 127 -7.56 5.37 -2.53
CA ILE A 127 -6.54 5.37 -3.61
C ILE A 127 -6.51 6.77 -4.26
N GLU A 128 -5.45 7.52 -3.95
CA GLU A 128 -5.14 8.81 -4.58
C GLU A 128 -4.46 8.63 -5.95
N ASP A 129 -3.85 7.45 -6.18
CA ASP A 129 -3.17 7.10 -7.42
C ASP A 129 -4.21 6.86 -8.53
N SER A 130 -4.32 7.82 -9.44
CA SER A 130 -5.32 7.80 -10.52
C SER A 130 -5.14 6.62 -11.47
N GLU A 131 -3.90 6.19 -11.69
CA GLU A 131 -3.59 5.06 -12.57
C GLU A 131 -4.05 3.76 -11.93
N LEU A 132 -3.65 3.51 -10.67
CA LEU A 132 -4.11 2.32 -9.93
C LEU A 132 -5.62 2.28 -9.79
N LYS A 133 -6.25 3.44 -9.55
CA LYS A 133 -7.70 3.55 -9.48
C LYS A 133 -8.35 3.18 -10.81
N SER A 134 -7.78 3.60 -11.94
CA SER A 134 -8.27 3.22 -13.27
C SER A 134 -8.17 1.71 -13.48
N MET A 135 -6.99 1.13 -13.24
CA MET A 135 -6.76 -0.31 -13.41
C MET A 135 -7.72 -1.15 -12.57
N LEU A 136 -7.97 -0.74 -11.33
CA LEU A 136 -8.93 -1.41 -10.45
C LEU A 136 -10.37 -1.26 -10.97
N ASN A 137 -10.77 -0.06 -11.42
CA ASN A 137 -12.09 0.15 -11.99
C ASN A 137 -12.31 -0.66 -13.27
N ASP A 138 -11.28 -0.79 -14.11
CA ASP A 138 -11.33 -1.59 -15.35
C ASP A 138 -11.51 -3.07 -15.00
N LEU A 139 -10.75 -3.58 -14.02
CA LEU A 139 -10.91 -4.94 -13.51
C LEU A 139 -12.32 -5.20 -12.98
N VAL A 140 -12.85 -4.29 -12.15
CA VAL A 140 -14.19 -4.43 -11.57
C VAL A 140 -15.28 -4.36 -12.66
N SER A 141 -15.18 -3.39 -13.55
CA SER A 141 -16.17 -3.17 -14.63
C SER A 141 -16.21 -4.33 -15.61
N GLU A 142 -15.05 -4.89 -15.99
CA GLU A 142 -14.96 -6.08 -16.85
C GLU A 142 -15.73 -7.25 -16.24
N ASN A 143 -15.57 -7.47 -14.94
CA ASN A 143 -16.16 -8.63 -14.26
C ASN A 143 -17.66 -8.44 -13.95
N ILE A 144 -18.10 -7.21 -13.64
CA ILE A 144 -19.54 -6.90 -13.49
C ILE A 144 -20.29 -7.13 -14.81
N ASN A 145 -19.73 -6.67 -15.92
CA ASN A 145 -20.32 -6.83 -17.25
C ASN A 145 -20.39 -8.29 -17.71
N ASN A 146 -19.55 -9.17 -17.16
CA ASN A 146 -19.55 -10.61 -17.44
C ASN A 146 -20.55 -11.41 -16.58
N GLY A 147 -21.43 -10.76 -15.82
CA GLY A 147 -22.55 -11.39 -15.12
C GLY A 147 -22.34 -11.65 -13.63
N PHE A 148 -21.26 -11.15 -13.04
CA PHE A 148 -21.08 -11.14 -11.58
C PHE A 148 -21.74 -9.88 -11.00
N SER A 149 -22.79 -10.05 -10.20
CA SER A 149 -23.61 -8.92 -9.75
C SER A 149 -22.86 -8.02 -8.74
N GLU A 150 -23.15 -6.71 -8.76
CA GLU A 150 -22.64 -5.72 -7.77
C GLU A 150 -22.85 -6.13 -6.29
N GLN A 151 -23.76 -7.05 -6.01
CA GLN A 151 -24.07 -7.51 -4.66
C GLN A 151 -23.00 -8.45 -4.07
N GLU A 152 -22.14 -9.05 -4.90
CA GLU A 152 -21.06 -9.95 -4.47
C GLU A 152 -19.72 -9.22 -4.27
N THR A 153 -19.56 -7.99 -4.78
CA THR A 153 -18.28 -7.28 -4.84
C THR A 153 -18.09 -6.15 -3.83
N LEU A 154 -19.15 -5.66 -3.16
CA LEU A 154 -19.08 -4.47 -2.27
C LEU A 154 -19.75 -4.62 -0.90
N LYS A 155 -19.71 -5.81 -0.30
CA LYS A 155 -20.10 -5.98 1.12
C LYS A 155 -19.04 -6.72 1.94
N SER A 156 -18.06 -5.98 2.42
CA SER A 156 -17.40 -6.19 3.71
C SER A 156 -16.68 -4.91 4.13
#